data_AF-V5GCX3-F1
#
_entry.id   AF-V5GCX3-F1
#
_cell.length_a   1.000
_cell.length_b   1.000
_cell.length_c   1.000
_cell.angle_alpha   90.00
_cell.angle_beta   90.00
_cell.angle_gamma   90.00
#
_symmetry.space_group_name_H-M   'P 1'
#
loop_
_entity.id
_entity.type
_entity.pdbx_description
1 polymer ?
#
loop_
_entity_poly.entity_id
_entity_poly.type
_entity_poly.pdbx_seq_one_letter_code
_entity_poly.pdbx_strand_id
1 'polypeptide(L)'
;RPLLRLVCGKFLGDFNGFVNMCVEHIRSPLDNAKTKVDHIYTGPNTSKIYDDMINCDQEGLLMVHSSKMYPTEDCTFFQVLGRVMSGTLHAGTDVRILGENYTLQDEEDSRG
;
A
#
# COMPACT_ATOMS: atom_id res chain seq x y z
N ARG A 1 -36.40 9.78 3.84
CA ARG A 1 -35.83 9.82 5.22
C ARG A 1 -34.77 10.93 5.40
N PRO A 2 -35.04 12.22 5.08
CA PRO A 2 -34.05 13.29 5.27
C PRO A 2 -33.97 13.81 6.72
N LEU A 3 -35.07 13.79 7.47
CA LEU A 3 -35.13 14.33 8.83
C LEU A 3 -34.25 13.55 9.82
N LEU A 4 -34.23 12.22 9.72
CA LEU A 4 -33.42 11.37 10.60
C LEU A 4 -31.91 11.59 10.40
N ARG A 5 -31.47 11.78 9.15
CA ARG A 5 -30.08 12.15 8.84
C ARG A 5 -29.72 13.52 9.41
N LEU A 6 -30.63 14.49 9.34
CA LEU A 6 -30.40 15.85 9.86
C LEU A 6 -30.29 15.84 11.40
N VAL A 7 -31.19 15.13 12.09
CA VAL A 7 -31.18 15.02 13.55
C VAL A 7 -29.94 14.26 14.02
N CYS A 8 -29.63 13.10 13.44
CA CYS A 8 -28.43 12.34 13.77
C CYS A 8 -27.15 13.12 13.46
N GLY A 9 -27.10 13.85 12.34
CA GLY A 9 -25.94 14.66 11.98
C GLY A 9 -25.70 15.82 12.96
N LYS A 10 -26.75 16.48 13.46
CA LYS A 10 -26.61 17.52 14.49
C LYS A 10 -26.28 16.98 15.87
N PHE A 11 -26.80 15.81 16.23
CA PHE A 11 -26.63 15.22 17.55
C PHE A 11 -25.30 14.47 17.72
N LEU A 12 -24.94 13.64 16.74
CA LEU A 12 -23.70 12.87 16.74
C LEU A 12 -22.51 13.69 16.25
N GLY A 13 -22.77 14.78 15.51
CA GLY A 13 -21.73 15.62 14.92
C GLY A 13 -20.95 14.87 13.84
N ASP A 14 -19.65 15.17 13.76
CA ASP A 14 -18.73 14.52 12.83
C ASP A 14 -18.44 13.06 13.22
N PHE A 15 -17.89 12.29 12.28
CA PHE A 15 -17.60 10.86 12.44
C PHE A 15 -16.41 10.56 13.38
N ASN A 16 -16.18 11.39 14.40
CA ASN A 16 -15.04 11.29 15.34
C ASN A 16 -14.99 9.94 16.06
N GLY A 17 -16.14 9.37 16.42
CA GLY A 17 -16.19 8.05 17.06
C GLY A 17 -15.63 6.93 16.18
N PHE A 18 -15.89 7.00 14.86
CA PHE A 18 -15.34 6.02 13.91
C PHE A 18 -13.83 6.23 13.73
N VAL A 19 -13.38 7.48 13.61
CA VAL A 19 -11.95 7.79 13.51
C VAL A 19 -11.19 7.31 14.75
N ASN A 20 -11.70 7.58 15.95
CA ASN A 20 -11.09 7.11 17.20
C ASN A 20 -11.03 5.59 17.26
N MET A 21 -12.13 4.89 16.93
CA MET A 21 -12.13 3.43 16.88
C MET A 21 -11.04 2.90 15.92
N CYS A 22 -10.90 3.51 14.74
CA CYS A 22 -9.85 3.16 13.79
C CYS A 22 -8.44 3.39 14.36
N VAL A 23 -8.17 4.56 14.94
CA VAL A 23 -6.85 4.88 15.51
C VAL A 23 -6.50 3.96 16.68
N GLU A 24 -7.47 3.61 17.52
CA GLU A 24 -7.23 2.77 18.70
C GLU A 24 -7.06 1.28 18.36
N HIS A 25 -7.76 0.76 17.35
CA HIS A 25 -7.84 -0.68 17.10
C HIS A 25 -7.14 -1.12 15.80
N ILE A 26 -6.84 -0.20 14.89
CA ILE A 26 -6.11 -0.49 13.66
C ILE A 26 -4.66 -0.07 13.85
N ARG A 27 -3.76 -1.05 13.83
CA ARG A 27 -2.32 -0.81 13.91
C ARG A 27 -1.85 0.14 12.81
N SER A 28 -0.93 1.03 13.16
CA SER A 28 -0.31 1.93 12.20
C SER A 28 0.45 1.14 11.11
N PRO A 29 0.72 1.77 9.94
CA PRO A 29 1.51 1.15 8.89
C PRO A 29 2.85 0.60 9.38
N LEU A 30 3.52 1.34 10.27
CA LEU A 30 4.80 0.98 10.88
C LEU A 30 4.65 -0.20 11.85
N ASP A 31 3.69 -0.15 12.77
CA ASP A 31 3.48 -1.21 13.77
C ASP A 31 3.04 -2.55 13.15
N ASN A 32 2.36 -2.48 12.01
CA ASN A 32 1.92 -3.66 11.26
C ASN A 32 2.87 -4.04 10.12
N ALA A 33 3.93 -3.24 9.86
CA ALA A 33 4.82 -3.43 8.71
C ALA A 33 5.42 -4.83 8.71
N LYS A 34 6.03 -5.24 9.83
CA LYS A 34 6.61 -6.58 9.99
C LYS A 34 5.62 -7.70 9.68
N THR A 35 4.46 -7.71 10.34
CA THR A 35 3.42 -8.74 10.11
C THR A 35 2.99 -8.78 8.64
N LYS A 36 2.90 -7.62 7.98
CA LYS A 36 2.50 -7.53 6.58
C LYS A 36 3.60 -8.02 5.65
N VAL A 37 4.83 -7.57 5.84
CA VAL A 37 6.02 -7.93 5.03
C VAL A 37 6.28 -9.42 5.14
N ASP A 38 6.26 -10.00 6.34
CA ASP A 38 6.43 -11.44 6.58
C ASP A 38 5.44 -12.30 5.78
N HIS A 39 4.23 -11.77 5.50
CA HIS A 39 3.20 -12.49 4.76
C HIS A 39 3.29 -12.31 3.24
N ILE A 40 3.83 -11.18 2.74
CA ILE A 40 3.79 -10.85 1.30
C ILE A 40 5.14 -10.95 0.61
N TYR A 41 6.24 -10.88 1.35
CA TYR A 41 7.58 -10.87 0.80
C TYR A 41 8.16 -12.28 0.79
N THR A 42 8.62 -12.71 -0.38
CA THR A 42 9.16 -14.06 -0.61
C THR A 42 10.68 -14.13 -0.48
N GLY A 43 11.36 -12.98 -0.38
CA GLY A 43 12.81 -12.91 -0.23
C GLY A 43 13.30 -13.12 1.22
N PRO A 44 14.62 -13.15 1.43
CA PRO A 44 15.20 -13.35 2.76
C PRO A 44 14.88 -12.19 3.71
N ASN A 45 14.55 -12.53 4.96
CA ASN A 45 14.33 -11.56 6.04
C ASN A 45 15.62 -10.91 6.57
N THR A 46 16.79 -11.35 6.08
CA THR A 46 18.10 -10.73 6.36
C THR A 46 18.49 -9.71 5.29
N SER A 47 17.66 -9.52 4.28
CA SER A 47 17.94 -8.58 3.19
C SER A 47 17.67 -7.14 3.62
N LYS A 48 18.45 -6.20 3.07
CA LYS A 48 18.20 -4.78 3.26
C LYS A 48 16.79 -4.36 2.81
N ILE A 49 16.25 -4.99 1.77
CA ILE A 49 14.90 -4.71 1.26
C ILE A 49 13.84 -5.06 2.31
N TYR A 50 14.00 -6.19 3.00
CA TYR A 50 13.13 -6.56 4.12
C TYR A 50 13.20 -5.52 5.22
N ASP A 51 14.42 -5.14 5.63
CA ASP A 51 14.64 -4.14 6.69
C ASP A 51 14.02 -2.78 6.34
N ASP A 52 14.21 -2.30 5.11
CA ASP A 52 13.64 -1.02 4.65
C ASP A 52 12.10 -1.05 4.69
N MET A 53 11.48 -2.17 4.29
CA MET A 53 10.02 -2.32 4.31
C MET A 53 9.43 -2.45 5.73
N ILE A 54 10.07 -3.19 6.64
CA ILE A 54 9.56 -3.32 8.03
C ILE A 54 9.70 -2.01 8.82
N ASN A 55 10.66 -1.17 8.46
CA ASN A 55 10.86 0.13 9.07
C ASN A 55 10.05 1.25 8.38
N CYS A 56 9.35 0.94 7.27
CA CYS A 56 8.69 1.93 6.42
C CYS A 56 9.63 3.11 6.08
N ASP A 57 10.89 2.79 5.77
CA ASP A 57 11.94 3.81 5.55
C ASP A 57 11.65 4.60 4.27
N GLN A 58 11.49 5.92 4.41
CA GLN A 58 11.22 6.83 3.30
C GLN A 58 12.40 6.98 2.34
N GLU A 59 13.63 6.81 2.84
CA GLU A 59 14.89 6.91 2.09
C GLU A 59 15.45 5.54 1.68
N GLY A 60 14.73 4.46 2.05
CA GLY A 60 15.08 3.09 1.70
C GLY A 60 14.82 2.77 0.23
N LEU A 61 15.10 1.51 -0.16
CA LEU A 61 14.81 1.05 -1.51
C LEU A 61 13.29 1.13 -1.79
N LEU A 62 12.92 1.70 -2.95
CA LEU A 62 11.52 1.83 -3.33
C LEU A 62 10.89 0.45 -3.56
N MET A 63 9.91 0.09 -2.72
CA MET A 63 9.12 -1.12 -2.85
C MET A 63 7.64 -0.79 -2.83
N VAL A 64 6.92 -1.20 -3.87
CA VAL A 64 5.47 -0.98 -4.01
C VAL A 64 4.77 -2.32 -4.21
N HIS A 65 3.76 -2.58 -3.39
CA HIS A 65 2.91 -3.77 -3.51
C HIS A 65 1.61 -3.41 -4.24
N SER A 66 1.49 -3.82 -5.50
CA SER A 66 0.27 -3.66 -6.32
C SER A 66 -0.85 -4.57 -5.81
N SER A 67 -2.02 -4.01 -5.54
CA SER A 67 -3.18 -4.77 -5.04
C SER A 67 -4.31 -4.89 -6.05
N LYS A 68 -4.48 -3.90 -6.93
CA LYS A 68 -5.54 -3.90 -7.95
C LYS A 68 -5.18 -3.02 -9.13
N MET A 69 -5.71 -3.36 -10.29
CA MET A 69 -5.66 -2.53 -11.50
C MET A 69 -7.06 -2.01 -11.82
N TYR A 70 -7.15 -0.72 -12.14
CA TYR A 70 -8.38 -0.05 -12.54
C TYR A 70 -8.26 0.42 -14.00
N PRO A 71 -9.14 0.01 -14.91
CA PRO A 71 -9.14 0.55 -16.26
C PRO A 71 -9.55 2.02 -16.23
N THR A 72 -9.00 2.82 -17.13
CA THR A 72 -9.54 4.15 -17.41
C THR A 72 -10.89 4.06 -18.12
N GLU A 73 -11.67 5.15 -18.10
CA GLU A 73 -13.00 5.18 -18.72
C GLU A 73 -12.98 4.90 -20.23
N ASP A 74 -11.90 5.29 -20.90
CA ASP A 74 -11.62 5.04 -22.31
C ASP A 74 -10.95 3.68 -22.57
N CYS A 75 -10.69 2.88 -21.52
CA CYS A 75 -10.08 1.55 -21.58
C CYS A 75 -8.71 1.50 -22.29
N THR A 76 -7.96 2.62 -22.29
CA THR A 76 -6.67 2.71 -22.99
C THR A 76 -5.50 2.23 -22.14
N PHE A 77 -5.56 2.42 -20.82
CA PHE A 77 -4.56 1.93 -19.88
C PHE A 77 -5.17 1.60 -18.51
N PHE A 78 -4.35 0.98 -17.67
CA PHE A 78 -4.72 0.65 -16.29
C PHE A 78 -3.97 1.52 -15.31
N GLN A 79 -4.67 2.00 -14.29
CA GLN A 79 -4.09 2.61 -13.10
C GLN A 79 -3.89 1.53 -12.04
N VAL A 80 -2.66 1.39 -11.56
CA VAL A 80 -2.32 0.45 -10.50
C VAL A 80 -2.57 1.09 -9.14
N LEU A 81 -3.45 0.48 -8.34
CA LEU A 81 -3.56 0.77 -6.92
C LEU A 81 -2.56 -0.11 -6.17
N GLY A 82 -1.53 0.52 -5.60
CA GLY A 82 -0.52 -0.12 -4.79
C GLY A 82 -0.31 0.60 -3.47
N ARG A 83 0.37 -0.09 -2.55
CA ARG A 83 0.88 0.48 -1.30
C ARG A 83 2.39 0.59 -1.41
N VAL A 84 2.93 1.78 -1.13
CA VAL A 84 4.37 1.96 -0.90
C VAL A 84 4.73 1.33 0.45
N MET A 85 5.66 0.38 0.42
CA MET A 85 6.14 -0.34 1.60
C MET A 85 7.43 0.30 2.14
N SER A 86 8.26 0.85 1.25
CA SER A 86 9.48 1.62 1.56
C SER A 86 9.83 2.51 0.36
N GLY A 87 10.67 3.52 0.61
CA GLY A 87 11.09 4.52 -0.36
C GLY A 87 10.02 5.57 -0.66
N THR A 88 10.31 6.44 -1.61
CA THR A 88 9.38 7.47 -2.10
C THR A 88 9.20 7.34 -3.62
N LEU A 89 7.96 7.24 -4.07
CA LEU A 89 7.61 7.19 -5.50
C LEU A 89 7.31 8.59 -6.01
N HIS A 90 7.95 8.98 -7.12
CA HIS A 90 7.69 10.24 -7.81
C HIS A 90 7.18 10.00 -9.23
N ALA A 91 6.46 10.98 -9.78
CA ALA A 91 6.03 10.95 -11.17
C ALA A 91 7.25 11.02 -12.09
N GLY A 92 7.32 10.14 -13.09
CA GLY A 92 8.44 10.06 -14.03
C GLY A 92 9.67 9.30 -13.51
N THR A 93 9.60 8.70 -12.31
CA THR A 93 10.63 7.75 -11.86
C THR A 93 10.54 6.47 -12.68
N ASP A 94 11.66 6.08 -13.30
CA ASP A 94 11.79 4.76 -13.92
C ASP A 94 11.74 3.69 -12.83
N VAL A 95 10.75 2.80 -12.93
CA VAL A 95 10.51 1.72 -11.97
C VAL A 95 10.54 0.37 -12.67
N ARG A 96 11.11 -0.63 -12.01
CA ARG A 96 11.08 -2.00 -12.50
C ARG A 96 9.80 -2.68 -12.01
N ILE A 97 8.97 -3.17 -12.93
CA ILE A 97 7.77 -3.93 -12.60
C ILE A 97 8.15 -5.41 -12.54
N LEU A 98 7.88 -6.04 -11.40
CA LEU A 98 8.14 -7.46 -11.17
C LEU A 98 6.83 -8.24 -11.39
N GLY A 99 6.83 -9.18 -12.35
CA GLY A 99 5.70 -10.07 -12.60
C GLY A 99 5.52 -11.14 -11.51
N GLU A 100 4.39 -11.85 -11.55
CA GLU A 100 4.05 -12.88 -10.54
C GLU A 100 5.02 -14.08 -10.53
N ASN A 101 5.68 -14.35 -11.66
CA ASN A 101 6.66 -15.43 -11.81
C ASN A 101 8.10 -14.97 -11.57
N TYR A 102 8.32 -13.69 -11.25
CA TYR A 102 9.67 -13.18 -11.06
C TYR A 102 10.37 -13.94 -9.91
N THR A 103 11.54 -14.47 -10.21
CA THR A 103 12.45 -15.02 -9.20
C THR A 103 13.81 -14.35 -9.33
N LEU A 104 14.57 -14.30 -8.23
CA LEU A 104 15.93 -13.73 -8.24
C LEU A 104 16.92 -14.49 -9.16
N GLN A 105 16.53 -15.67 -9.66
CA GLN A 105 17.34 -16.51 -10.53
C GLN A 105 16.98 -16.34 -12.03
N ASP A 106 15.86 -15.68 -12.32
CA ASP A 106 15.34 -15.55 -13.68
C ASP A 106 15.00 -14.07 -13.96
N GLU A 107 16.00 -13.32 -14.46
CA GLU A 107 15.87 -11.90 -14.78
C GLU A 107 14.98 -11.63 -16.01
N GLU A 108 14.55 -12.66 -16.74
CA GLU A 108 13.77 -12.53 -17.99
C GLU A 108 12.33 -11.96 -17.78
N ASP A 109 11.81 -11.94 -16.56
CA ASP A 109 10.44 -11.44 -16.25
C ASP A 109 10.38 -9.98 -15.77
N SER A 110 11.50 -9.25 -15.83
CA SER A 110 11.53 -7.80 -15.57
C SER A 110 11.10 -7.04 -16.82
N ARG A 111 9.79 -6.84 -17.03
CA ARG A 111 9.32 -6.00 -18.14
C ARG A 111 9.56 -4.53 -17.80
N GLY A 112 10.43 -3.90 -18.59
CA GLY A 112 10.73 -2.46 -18.55
C GLY A 112 9.61 -1.58 -19.09
#